data_AF-A0A947GS07-F1
#
_entry.id   AF-A0A947GS07-F1
#
_cell.length_a   1.000
_cell.length_b   1.000
_cell.length_c   1.000
_cell.angle_alpha   90.00
_cell.angle_beta   90.00
_cell.angle_gamma   90.00
#
_symmetry.space_group_name_H-M   'P 1'
#
loop_
_entity.id
_entity.type
_entity.pdbx_description
1 polymer ?
#
loop_
_entity_poly.entity_id
_entity_poly.type
_entity_poly.pdbx_seq_one_letter_code
_entity_poly.pdbx_strand_id
1 'polypeptide(L)'
;MKRPAAALLVLLAGMAGAQTVSMSGRLGDKALLMIDGSPRTVAVGSTVQGVKLVGVTTEAAVVELGGKRVTVPMGGAQVNLGGAASEGGGSRIVLAAGSGGHFSAGGSINGRAVEFMVDTGASVVSMGQSDAERIGLKYREGQRGTAQTANGPVPVHRVMLTSVRIGDVQVYNVEALVIPAQMPYVLLGNSFLTRFQMKRENDVMTL
;
A
#
# COMPACT_ATOMS: atom_id res chain seq x y z
N MET A 1 -54.96 -30.52 15.45
CA MET A 1 -54.39 -29.33 14.76
C MET A 1 -52.95 -29.19 15.19
N LYS A 2 -51.99 -29.57 14.32
CA LYS A 2 -50.55 -29.58 14.62
C LYS A 2 -49.92 -28.34 13.96
N ARG A 3 -49.25 -27.48 14.74
CA ARG A 3 -48.46 -26.35 14.24
C ARG A 3 -47.04 -26.84 13.92
N PRO A 4 -46.47 -26.62 12.72
CA PRO A 4 -45.06 -26.86 12.49
C PRO A 4 -44.23 -25.64 12.92
N ALA A 5 -43.17 -25.91 13.69
CA ALA A 5 -42.15 -24.94 14.08
C ALA A 5 -41.22 -24.67 12.88
N ALA A 6 -41.01 -23.39 12.55
CA ALA A 6 -40.03 -22.97 11.56
C ALA A 6 -38.63 -22.96 12.20
N ALA A 7 -37.74 -23.81 11.71
CA ALA A 7 -36.33 -23.82 12.06
C ALA A 7 -35.61 -22.72 11.27
N LEU A 8 -35.06 -21.73 11.98
CA LEU A 8 -34.24 -20.67 11.42
C LEU A 8 -32.81 -21.20 11.22
N LEU A 9 -32.44 -21.47 9.96
CA LEU A 9 -31.09 -21.86 9.57
C LEU A 9 -30.20 -20.61 9.52
N VAL A 10 -29.41 -20.38 10.57
CA VAL A 10 -28.38 -19.33 10.57
C VAL A 10 -27.17 -19.83 9.80
N LEU A 11 -26.96 -19.33 8.58
CA LEU A 11 -25.69 -19.48 7.87
C LEU A 11 -24.64 -18.58 8.51
N LEU A 12 -23.72 -19.18 9.27
CA LEU A 12 -22.47 -18.54 9.68
C LEU A 12 -21.53 -18.48 8.47
N ALA A 13 -21.54 -17.35 7.76
CA ALA A 13 -20.49 -17.02 6.81
C ALA A 13 -19.21 -16.76 7.61
N GLY A 14 -18.24 -17.68 7.52
CA GLY A 14 -16.93 -17.53 8.15
C GLY A 14 -16.22 -16.29 7.62
N MET A 15 -15.97 -15.32 8.50
CA MET A 15 -15.11 -14.18 8.16
C MET A 15 -13.69 -14.71 7.92
N ALA A 16 -13.26 -14.76 6.66
CA ALA A 16 -11.87 -14.99 6.31
C ALA A 16 -11.06 -13.76 6.76
N GLY A 17 -10.36 -13.87 7.88
CA GLY A 17 -9.51 -12.81 8.41
C GLY A 17 -8.33 -12.52 7.49
N ALA A 18 -7.87 -11.27 7.49
CA ALA A 18 -6.63 -10.87 6.84
C ALA A 18 -5.44 -11.63 7.45
N GLN A 19 -4.64 -12.29 6.61
CA GLN A 19 -3.43 -13.00 7.04
C GLN A 19 -2.19 -12.16 6.71
N THR A 20 -1.20 -12.14 7.59
CA THR A 20 0.10 -11.51 7.30
C THR A 20 1.09 -12.54 6.82
N VAL A 21 1.79 -12.25 5.72
CA VAL A 21 2.84 -13.14 5.18
C VAL A 21 4.13 -12.36 4.94
N SER A 22 5.24 -12.84 5.49
CA SER A 22 6.59 -12.42 5.09
C SER A 22 7.47 -13.61 4.74
N MET A 23 8.56 -13.37 4.02
CA MET A 23 9.54 -14.40 3.66
C MET A 23 10.82 -14.18 4.48
N SER A 24 11.21 -15.20 5.25
CA SER A 24 12.41 -15.18 6.08
C SER A 24 13.56 -16.01 5.51
N GLY A 25 13.32 -16.82 4.47
CA GLY A 25 14.40 -17.55 3.78
C GLY A 25 13.93 -18.52 2.70
N ARG A 26 14.88 -19.23 2.09
CA ARG A 26 14.63 -20.28 1.10
C ARG A 26 15.48 -21.50 1.41
N LEU A 27 14.93 -22.69 1.16
CA LEU A 27 15.64 -23.96 1.13
C LEU A 27 15.29 -24.70 -0.16
N GLY A 28 16.12 -24.57 -1.19
CA GLY A 28 15.86 -25.16 -2.50
C GLY A 28 14.57 -24.61 -3.14
N ASP A 29 13.61 -25.49 -3.36
CA ASP A 29 12.26 -25.20 -3.89
C ASP A 29 11.24 -24.83 -2.80
N LYS A 30 11.70 -24.63 -1.55
CA LYS A 30 10.84 -24.26 -0.41
C LYS A 30 11.14 -22.85 0.07
N ALA A 31 10.10 -22.11 0.44
CA ALA A 31 10.23 -20.85 1.14
C ALA A 31 10.00 -21.06 2.64
N LEU A 32 10.80 -20.40 3.48
CA LEU A 32 10.47 -20.18 4.87
C LEU A 32 9.64 -18.90 4.95
N LEU A 33 8.35 -19.06 5.21
CA LEU A 33 7.38 -17.98 5.33
C LEU A 33 7.01 -17.77 6.79
N MET A 34 6.78 -16.54 7.20
CA MET A 34 6.10 -16.22 8.45
C MET A 34 4.65 -15.96 8.09
N ILE A 35 3.72 -16.80 8.57
CA ILE A 35 2.28 -16.63 8.36
C ILE A 35 1.65 -16.35 9.73
N ASP A 36 1.03 -15.18 9.89
CA ASP A 36 0.45 -14.72 11.16
C ASP A 36 1.45 -14.82 12.34
N GLY A 37 2.71 -14.46 12.08
CA GLY A 37 3.81 -14.52 13.06
C GLY A 37 4.39 -15.92 13.32
N SER A 38 3.85 -16.98 12.69
CA SER A 38 4.34 -18.35 12.84
C SER A 38 5.23 -18.77 11.66
N PRO A 39 6.47 -19.26 11.89
CA PRO A 39 7.33 -19.75 10.81
C PRO A 39 6.81 -21.06 10.22
N ARG A 40 6.73 -21.12 8.90
CA ARG A 40 6.26 -22.25 8.10
C ARG A 40 7.13 -22.44 6.88
N THR A 41 7.64 -23.66 6.70
CA THR A 41 8.31 -24.04 5.45
C THR A 41 7.25 -24.50 4.46
N VAL A 42 7.12 -23.79 3.33
CA VAL A 42 6.15 -24.09 2.28
C VAL A 42 6.91 -24.47 1.01
N ALA A 43 6.59 -25.64 0.43
CA ALA A 43 7.15 -26.06 -0.85
C ALA A 43 6.38 -25.44 -2.02
N VAL A 44 7.05 -25.17 -3.14
CA VAL A 44 6.37 -24.68 -4.35
C VAL A 44 5.28 -25.66 -4.78
N GLY A 45 4.07 -25.13 -5.04
CA GLY A 45 2.87 -25.89 -5.34
C GLY A 45 2.00 -26.22 -4.12
N SER A 46 2.55 -26.18 -2.91
CA SER A 46 1.84 -26.53 -1.67
C SER A 46 1.13 -25.33 -1.04
N THR A 47 0.10 -25.62 -0.24
CA THR A 47 -0.69 -24.62 0.49
C THR A 47 -0.60 -24.87 1.99
N VAL A 48 -0.33 -23.82 2.77
CA VAL A 48 -0.26 -23.86 4.24
C VAL A 48 -1.06 -22.69 4.80
N GLN A 49 -1.99 -22.96 5.71
CA GLN A 49 -2.89 -21.95 6.31
C GLN A 49 -3.62 -21.08 5.26
N GLY A 50 -3.92 -21.64 4.09
CA GLY A 50 -4.56 -20.94 2.97
C GLY A 50 -3.58 -20.29 1.98
N VAL A 51 -2.33 -20.06 2.37
CA VAL A 51 -1.28 -19.46 1.54
C VAL A 51 -0.62 -20.53 0.67
N LYS A 52 -0.81 -20.46 -0.64
CA LYS A 52 -0.17 -21.32 -1.63
C LYS A 52 1.13 -20.71 -2.12
N LEU A 53 2.24 -21.44 -2.08
CA LEU A 53 3.49 -20.98 -2.70
C LEU A 53 3.46 -21.31 -4.20
N VAL A 54 3.47 -20.28 -5.06
CA VAL A 54 3.45 -20.43 -6.53
C VAL A 54 4.86 -20.53 -7.08
N GLY A 55 5.82 -19.82 -6.48
CA GLY A 55 7.21 -19.82 -6.92
C GLY A 55 8.11 -19.18 -5.86
N VAL A 56 9.39 -19.51 -5.87
CA VAL A 56 10.36 -18.91 -4.96
C VAL A 56 11.68 -18.66 -5.68
N THR A 57 12.24 -17.47 -5.47
CA THR A 57 13.54 -17.03 -5.97
C THR A 57 14.46 -16.73 -4.78
N THR A 58 15.69 -16.31 -5.06
CA THR A 58 16.62 -15.82 -4.03
C THR A 58 16.21 -14.49 -3.41
N GLU A 59 15.35 -13.71 -4.07
CA GLU A 59 15.00 -12.34 -3.63
C GLU A 59 13.54 -12.23 -3.16
N ALA A 60 12.66 -13.14 -3.60
CA ALA A 60 11.24 -13.10 -3.26
C ALA A 60 10.54 -14.46 -3.42
N ALA A 61 9.39 -14.61 -2.75
CA ALA A 61 8.43 -15.69 -2.93
C ALA A 61 7.15 -15.14 -3.58
N VAL A 62 6.57 -15.87 -4.53
CA VAL A 62 5.24 -15.58 -5.06
C VAL A 62 4.25 -16.50 -4.35
N VAL A 63 3.32 -15.91 -3.62
CA VAL A 63 2.29 -16.63 -2.86
C VAL A 63 0.89 -16.30 -3.40
N GLU A 64 -0.07 -17.19 -3.18
CA GLU A 64 -1.46 -17.04 -3.60
C GLU A 64 -2.39 -17.35 -2.42
N LEU A 65 -3.33 -16.46 -2.12
CA LEU A 65 -4.40 -16.68 -1.14
C LEU A 65 -5.72 -16.22 -1.74
N GLY A 66 -6.76 -17.07 -1.69
CA GLY A 66 -8.08 -16.72 -2.23
C GLY A 66 -8.06 -16.38 -3.74
N GLY A 67 -7.12 -16.96 -4.50
CA GLY A 67 -6.95 -16.71 -5.94
C GLY A 67 -6.15 -15.46 -6.32
N LYS A 68 -5.70 -14.64 -5.35
CA LYS A 68 -4.87 -13.46 -5.58
C LYS A 68 -3.39 -13.81 -5.37
N ARG A 69 -2.55 -13.55 -6.38
CA ARG A 69 -1.10 -13.74 -6.30
C ARG A 69 -0.42 -12.47 -5.80
N VAL A 70 0.53 -12.62 -4.88
CA VAL A 70 1.33 -11.52 -4.34
C VAL A 70 2.79 -11.93 -4.22
N THR A 71 3.68 -11.00 -4.54
CA THR A 71 5.13 -11.17 -4.38
C THR A 71 5.54 -10.69 -2.99
N VAL A 72 6.17 -11.57 -2.23
CA VAL A 72 6.67 -11.34 -0.88
C VAL A 72 8.20 -11.28 -0.95
N PRO A 73 8.81 -10.09 -0.86
CA PRO A 73 10.27 -9.94 -0.89
C PRO A 73 10.93 -10.55 0.36
N MET A 74 12.14 -11.08 0.18
CA MET A 74 12.95 -11.64 1.25
C MET A 74 13.40 -10.54 2.21
N GLY A 75 13.13 -10.71 3.52
CA GLY A 75 13.49 -9.71 4.54
C GLY A 75 12.71 -8.39 4.43
N GLY A 76 11.71 -8.29 3.55
CA GLY A 76 10.88 -7.11 3.37
C GLY A 76 9.64 -7.07 4.28
N ALA A 77 8.87 -5.99 4.17
CA ALA A 77 7.65 -5.76 4.95
C ALA A 77 6.61 -6.88 4.77
N GLN A 78 5.83 -7.15 5.83
CA GLN A 78 4.75 -8.14 5.82
C GLN A 78 3.68 -7.75 4.80
N VAL A 79 3.26 -8.70 3.97
CA VAL A 79 2.17 -8.55 3.02
C VAL A 79 0.88 -9.02 3.68
N ASN A 80 -0.12 -8.15 3.76
CA ASN A 80 -1.47 -8.55 4.15
C ASN A 80 -2.15 -9.28 2.99
N LEU A 81 -2.28 -10.59 3.11
CA LEU A 81 -3.05 -11.46 2.24
C LEU A 81 -4.37 -11.76 2.92
N GLY A 82 -5.41 -11.04 2.52
CA GLY A 82 -6.77 -11.31 3.02
C GLY A 82 -7.61 -10.05 3.07
N GLY A 83 -7.64 -9.37 1.93
CA GLY A 83 -8.83 -8.73 1.45
C GLY A 83 -9.04 -9.25 0.05
N ALA A 84 -10.29 -9.52 -0.34
CA ALA A 84 -10.67 -9.24 -1.73
C ALA A 84 -10.02 -7.92 -2.15
N ALA A 85 -9.66 -7.72 -3.41
CA ALA A 85 -9.27 -6.38 -3.87
C ALA A 85 -10.42 -5.43 -3.49
N SER A 86 -10.26 -4.81 -2.33
CA SER A 86 -11.32 -4.08 -1.70
C SER A 86 -11.25 -2.76 -2.41
N GLU A 87 -12.39 -2.33 -2.92
CA GLU A 87 -12.61 -0.92 -3.20
C GLU A 87 -12.34 -0.15 -1.89
N GLY A 88 -11.07 0.23 -1.66
CA GLY A 88 -10.64 1.13 -0.59
C GLY A 88 -11.09 0.80 0.84
N GLY A 89 -11.10 -0.47 1.27
CA GLY A 89 -11.50 -0.86 2.63
C GLY A 89 -10.38 -0.98 3.66
N GLY A 90 -9.11 -0.88 3.24
CA GLY A 90 -7.99 -0.85 4.18
C GLY A 90 -7.99 0.46 4.97
N SER A 91 -7.91 0.38 6.30
CA SER A 91 -7.82 1.56 7.18
C SER A 91 -6.41 1.80 7.74
N ARG A 92 -5.43 0.98 7.33
CA ARG A 92 -4.09 0.97 7.90
C ARG A 92 -3.02 0.75 6.83
N ILE A 93 -1.98 1.56 6.87
CA ILE A 93 -0.77 1.43 6.06
C ILE A 93 0.40 1.15 7.02
N VAL A 94 1.22 0.16 6.72
CA VAL A 94 2.45 -0.12 7.48
C VAL A 94 3.64 0.00 6.55
N LEU A 95 4.54 0.91 6.86
CA LEU A 95 5.74 1.23 6.07
C LEU A 95 6.99 0.94 6.90
N ALA A 96 7.95 0.24 6.31
CA ALA A 96 9.29 0.10 6.87
C ALA A 96 10.18 1.22 6.36
N ALA A 97 11.13 1.67 7.18
CA ALA A 97 12.13 2.63 6.78
C ALA A 97 13.12 1.99 5.78
N GLY A 98 13.41 2.70 4.69
CA GLY A 98 14.45 2.32 3.74
C GLY A 98 15.86 2.62 4.26
N SER A 99 16.86 2.36 3.42
CA SER A 99 18.30 2.50 3.74
C SER A 99 18.81 3.92 4.04
N GLY A 100 17.92 4.90 4.18
CA GLY A 100 18.23 6.27 4.61
C GLY A 100 17.33 6.78 5.74
N GLY A 101 16.54 5.90 6.37
CA GLY A 101 15.59 6.27 7.43
C GLY A 101 14.28 6.90 6.93
N HIS A 102 14.13 7.07 5.61
CA HIS A 102 12.90 7.55 4.98
C HIS A 102 11.89 6.42 4.80
N PHE A 103 10.61 6.74 4.94
CA PHE A 103 9.51 5.82 4.64
C PHE A 103 9.04 6.04 3.21
N SER A 104 9.12 5.00 2.38
CA SER A 104 8.66 5.03 1.00
C SER A 104 7.66 3.91 0.74
N ALA A 105 6.82 4.11 -0.26
CA ALA A 105 5.80 3.15 -0.64
C ALA A 105 5.46 3.27 -2.12
N GLY A 106 5.38 2.13 -2.80
CA GLY A 106 4.70 2.05 -4.09
C GLY A 106 3.21 2.30 -3.91
N GLY A 107 2.61 2.99 -4.87
CA GLY A 107 1.18 3.27 -4.85
C GLY A 107 0.66 3.75 -6.19
N SER A 108 -0.52 4.37 -6.17
CA SER A 108 -1.08 4.95 -7.39
C SER A 108 -1.81 6.27 -7.14
N ILE A 109 -1.76 7.12 -8.16
CA ILE A 109 -2.54 8.36 -8.26
C ILE A 109 -3.47 8.19 -9.45
N ASN A 110 -4.77 8.34 -9.22
CA ASN A 110 -5.81 8.15 -10.23
C ASN A 110 -5.64 6.82 -11.02
N GLY A 111 -5.25 5.75 -10.31
CA GLY A 111 -5.03 4.43 -10.89
C GLY A 111 -3.70 4.21 -11.61
N ARG A 112 -2.80 5.21 -11.65
CA ARG A 112 -1.48 5.10 -12.29
C ARG A 112 -0.36 5.03 -11.28
N ALA A 113 0.59 4.12 -11.51
CA ALA A 113 1.65 3.79 -10.56
C ALA A 113 2.62 4.95 -10.33
N VAL A 114 2.96 5.18 -9.06
CA VAL A 114 3.98 6.14 -8.62
C VAL A 114 4.69 5.59 -7.37
N GLU A 115 5.88 6.10 -7.09
CA GLU A 115 6.59 5.86 -5.82
C GLU A 115 6.42 7.07 -4.91
N PHE A 116 5.99 6.82 -3.68
CA PHE A 116 5.81 7.83 -2.64
C PHE A 116 6.94 7.83 -1.64
N MET A 117 7.23 9.00 -1.08
CA MET A 117 8.02 9.16 0.13
C MET A 117 7.22 9.98 1.14
N VAL A 118 7.15 9.53 2.39
CA VAL A 118 6.47 10.25 3.47
C VAL A 118 7.23 11.55 3.76
N ASP A 119 6.51 12.68 3.71
CA ASP A 119 7.03 13.98 4.08
C ASP A 119 6.05 14.70 4.99
N THR A 120 6.26 14.58 6.30
CA THR A 120 5.43 15.25 7.32
C THR A 120 5.57 16.77 7.31
N GLY A 121 6.62 17.31 6.67
CA GLY A 121 6.85 18.74 6.51
C GLY A 121 6.06 19.34 5.33
N ALA A 122 5.67 18.52 4.35
CA ALA A 122 4.86 18.96 3.23
C ALA A 122 3.40 19.15 3.64
N SER A 123 2.83 20.34 3.38
CA SER A 123 1.41 20.60 3.67
C SER A 123 0.46 19.77 2.81
N VAL A 124 0.87 19.45 1.58
CA VAL A 124 0.06 18.72 0.59
C VAL A 124 0.92 17.74 -0.18
N VAL A 125 0.29 16.75 -0.81
CA VAL A 125 0.97 15.84 -1.74
C VAL A 125 1.67 16.66 -2.83
N SER A 126 2.94 16.38 -3.10
CA SER A 126 3.74 17.17 -4.06
C SER A 126 4.46 16.25 -5.03
N MET A 127 4.33 16.52 -6.34
CA MET A 127 4.98 15.73 -7.38
C MET A 127 5.70 16.61 -8.39
N GLY A 128 6.72 16.03 -9.02
CA GLY A 128 7.42 16.68 -10.13
C GLY A 128 6.56 16.73 -11.39
N GLN A 129 6.81 17.72 -12.23
CA GLN A 129 6.15 17.86 -13.52
C GLN A 129 6.28 16.60 -14.39
N SER A 130 7.45 15.95 -14.37
CA SER A 130 7.69 14.71 -15.12
C SER A 130 6.75 13.58 -14.70
N ASP A 131 6.46 13.45 -13.41
CA ASP A 131 5.51 12.45 -12.92
C ASP A 131 4.09 12.82 -13.30
N ALA A 132 3.70 14.08 -13.16
CA ALA A 132 2.37 14.56 -13.56
C ALA A 132 2.10 14.28 -15.04
N GLU A 133 3.08 14.54 -15.91
CA GLU A 133 3.00 14.25 -17.35
C GLU A 133 2.96 12.73 -17.62
N ARG A 134 3.82 11.95 -16.96
CA ARG A 134 3.86 10.48 -17.07
C ARG A 134 2.53 9.83 -16.67
N ILE A 135 1.88 10.34 -15.62
CA ILE A 135 0.56 9.86 -15.18
C ILE A 135 -0.59 10.58 -15.89
N GLY A 136 -0.33 11.37 -16.93
CA GLY A 136 -1.36 12.03 -17.74
C GLY A 136 -2.28 12.95 -16.95
N LEU A 137 -1.78 13.52 -15.84
CA LEU A 137 -2.50 14.48 -15.04
C LEU A 137 -2.58 15.80 -15.80
N LYS A 138 -3.79 16.32 -15.98
CA LYS A 138 -4.02 17.61 -16.66
C LYS A 138 -3.73 18.81 -15.75
N TYR A 139 -2.54 18.84 -15.16
CA TYR A 139 -2.19 19.81 -14.12
C TYR A 139 -2.12 21.26 -14.61
N ARG A 140 -1.94 21.47 -15.92
CA ARG A 140 -1.94 22.80 -16.56
C ARG A 140 -3.31 23.47 -16.54
N GLU A 141 -4.39 22.69 -16.39
CA GLU A 141 -5.75 23.18 -16.18
C GLU A 141 -6.01 23.55 -14.69
N GLY A 142 -5.07 23.19 -13.80
CA GLY A 142 -5.13 23.49 -12.38
C GLY A 142 -4.80 24.96 -12.05
N GLN A 143 -5.01 25.32 -10.79
CA GLN A 143 -4.76 26.68 -10.31
C GLN A 143 -3.26 26.96 -10.20
N ARG A 144 -2.77 28.00 -10.85
CA ARG A 144 -1.38 28.46 -10.66
C ARG A 144 -1.21 29.09 -9.29
N GLY A 145 -0.05 28.87 -8.68
CA GLY A 145 0.31 29.49 -7.41
C GLY A 145 1.81 29.43 -7.17
N THR A 146 2.19 29.71 -5.92
CA THR A 146 3.57 29.66 -5.45
C THR A 146 3.61 28.81 -4.18
N ALA A 147 4.55 27.88 -4.10
CA ALA A 147 4.81 27.09 -2.91
C ALA A 147 6.11 27.55 -2.25
N GLN A 148 6.14 27.59 -0.91
CA GLN A 148 7.37 27.84 -0.17
C GLN A 148 8.10 26.53 0.06
N THR A 149 9.35 26.47 -0.37
CA THR A 149 10.22 25.31 -0.19
C THR A 149 11.47 25.72 0.58
N ALA A 150 12.29 24.74 0.98
CA ALA A 150 13.59 25.02 1.60
C ALA A 150 14.51 25.88 0.72
N ASN A 151 14.36 25.79 -0.61
CA ASN A 151 15.14 26.56 -1.58
C ASN A 151 14.46 27.87 -1.99
N GLY A 152 13.42 28.29 -1.26
CA GLY A 152 12.64 29.49 -1.54
C GLY A 152 11.34 29.23 -2.30
N PRO A 153 10.68 30.31 -2.76
CA PRO A 153 9.40 30.21 -3.46
C PRO A 153 9.57 29.62 -4.86
N VAL A 154 8.70 28.67 -5.21
CA VAL A 154 8.66 28.05 -6.54
C VAL A 154 7.25 28.14 -7.15
N PRO A 155 7.12 28.40 -8.46
CA PRO A 155 5.82 28.36 -9.12
C PRO A 155 5.28 26.94 -9.15
N VAL A 156 3.98 26.77 -8.91
CA VAL A 156 3.32 25.46 -8.85
C VAL A 156 1.95 25.47 -9.53
N HIS A 157 1.46 24.30 -9.88
CA HIS A 157 0.04 24.09 -10.21
C HIS A 157 -0.62 23.28 -9.09
N ARG A 158 -1.67 23.83 -8.50
CA ARG A 158 -2.53 23.16 -7.53
C ARG A 158 -3.60 22.37 -8.27
N VAL A 159 -3.76 21.11 -7.88
CA VAL A 159 -4.67 20.14 -8.48
C VAL A 159 -5.37 19.35 -7.40
N MET A 160 -6.54 18.81 -7.73
CA MET A 160 -7.24 17.85 -6.88
C MET A 160 -7.06 16.46 -7.49
N LEU A 161 -6.42 15.56 -6.76
CA LEU A 161 -6.29 14.17 -7.15
C LEU A 161 -7.60 13.45 -6.83
N THR A 162 -8.16 12.75 -7.82
CA THR A 162 -9.38 11.96 -7.64
C THR A 162 -9.15 10.89 -6.58
N SER A 163 -8.04 10.17 -6.66
CA SER A 163 -7.66 9.20 -5.64
C SER A 163 -6.16 9.00 -5.50
N VAL A 164 -5.70 8.80 -4.27
CA VAL A 164 -4.36 8.33 -3.91
C VAL A 164 -4.50 6.99 -3.21
N ARG A 165 -3.79 5.96 -3.67
CA ARG A 165 -3.82 4.62 -3.08
C ARG A 165 -2.43 4.14 -2.69
N ILE A 166 -2.32 3.60 -1.49
CA ILE A 166 -1.12 2.94 -0.96
C ILE A 166 -1.56 1.61 -0.33
N GLY A 167 -1.05 0.50 -0.84
CA GLY A 167 -1.58 -0.83 -0.49
C GLY A 167 -3.09 -0.92 -0.77
N ASP A 168 -3.85 -1.35 0.23
CA ASP A 168 -5.32 -1.48 0.16
C ASP A 168 -6.07 -0.20 0.60
N VAL A 169 -5.33 0.85 0.97
CA VAL A 169 -5.89 2.11 1.45
C VAL A 169 -6.03 3.09 0.30
N GLN A 170 -7.23 3.61 0.08
CA GLN A 170 -7.51 4.61 -0.95
C GLN A 170 -8.16 5.85 -0.35
N VAL A 171 -7.53 7.00 -0.58
CA VAL A 171 -8.02 8.31 -0.16
C VAL A 171 -8.47 9.08 -1.39
N TYR A 172 -9.69 9.62 -1.33
CA TYR A 172 -10.26 10.43 -2.40
C TYR A 172 -10.09 11.92 -2.12
N ASN A 173 -10.16 12.72 -3.19
CA ASN A 173 -10.13 14.19 -3.14
C ASN A 173 -8.93 14.68 -2.32
N VAL A 174 -7.74 14.37 -2.83
CA VAL A 174 -6.47 14.72 -2.18
C VAL A 174 -5.89 15.92 -2.90
N GLU A 175 -5.72 17.02 -2.16
CA GLU A 175 -5.05 18.20 -2.69
C GLU A 175 -3.57 17.91 -2.97
N ALA A 176 -3.09 18.35 -4.12
CA ALA A 176 -1.69 18.18 -4.51
C ALA A 176 -1.13 19.38 -5.27
N LEU A 177 0.20 19.45 -5.31
CA LEU A 177 0.98 20.40 -6.10
C LEU A 177 1.81 19.68 -7.16
N VAL A 178 1.88 20.29 -8.34
CA VAL A 178 2.84 19.95 -9.39
C VAL A 178 3.89 21.04 -9.46
N ILE A 179 5.15 20.66 -9.26
CA ILE A 179 6.32 21.54 -9.22
C ILE A 179 7.12 21.35 -10.52
N PRO A 180 7.59 22.43 -11.18
CA PRO A 180 8.41 22.35 -12.39
C PRO A 180 9.88 21.98 -12.06
N ALA A 181 10.05 20.90 -11.30
CA ALA A 181 11.33 20.34 -10.92
C ALA A 181 11.30 18.81 -11.07
N GLN A 182 12.46 18.21 -11.28
CA GLN A 182 12.59 16.76 -11.20
C GLN A 182 12.59 16.33 -9.74
N MET A 183 11.77 15.35 -9.43
CA MET A 183 11.66 14.78 -8.10
C MET A 183 11.82 13.25 -8.21
N PRO A 184 12.64 12.63 -7.35
CA PRO A 184 12.83 11.18 -7.38
C PRO A 184 11.61 10.41 -6.85
N TYR A 185 10.75 11.07 -6.06
CA TYR A 185 9.56 10.49 -5.45
C TYR A 185 8.44 11.54 -5.42
N VAL A 186 7.19 11.06 -5.39
CA VAL A 186 6.06 11.89 -4.97
C VAL A 186 6.08 12.03 -3.46
N LEU A 187 6.05 13.26 -2.95
CA LEU A 187 6.02 13.52 -1.52
C LEU A 187 4.59 13.37 -1.00
N LEU A 188 4.40 12.48 -0.03
CA LEU A 188 3.13 12.23 0.63
C LEU A 188 2.99 13.19 1.81
N GLY A 189 2.36 14.33 1.56
CA GLY A 189 2.17 15.40 2.54
C GLY A 189 0.87 15.32 3.35
N ASN A 190 0.63 16.34 4.16
CA ASN A 190 -0.45 16.38 5.15
C ASN A 190 -1.88 16.37 4.57
N SER A 191 -2.08 16.73 3.28
CA SER A 191 -3.38 16.53 2.61
C SER A 191 -3.81 15.05 2.52
N PHE A 192 -2.85 14.13 2.64
CA PHE A 192 -3.07 12.70 2.78
C PHE A 192 -2.84 12.21 4.22
N LEU A 193 -1.70 12.57 4.82
CA LEU A 193 -1.27 11.99 6.11
C LEU A 193 -2.24 12.26 7.26
N THR A 194 -2.91 13.42 7.26
CA THR A 194 -3.86 13.80 8.33
C THR A 194 -5.15 12.99 8.33
N ARG A 195 -5.37 12.14 7.31
CA ARG A 195 -6.48 11.17 7.28
C ARG A 195 -6.25 9.97 8.19
N PHE A 196 -5.07 9.89 8.80
CA PHE A 196 -4.55 8.73 9.51
C PHE A 196 -4.02 9.13 10.88
N GLN A 197 -3.99 8.17 11.81
CA GLN A 197 -3.23 8.32 13.04
C GLN A 197 -1.82 7.82 12.80
N MET A 198 -0.87 8.75 12.78
CA MET A 198 0.52 8.40 12.55
C MET A 198 1.18 7.89 13.82
N LYS A 199 1.74 6.68 13.76
CA LYS A 199 2.57 6.10 14.82
C LYS A 199 3.90 5.65 14.24
N ARG A 200 5.01 6.16 14.78
CA ARG A 200 6.36 5.68 14.44
C ARG A 200 6.94 4.89 15.60
N GLU A 201 7.30 3.65 15.34
CA GLU A 201 7.99 2.76 16.28
C GLU A 201 9.27 2.29 15.61
N ASN A 202 10.41 2.85 16.03
CA ASN A 202 11.71 2.61 15.43
C ASN A 202 11.71 2.86 13.90
N ASP A 203 11.92 1.81 13.14
CA ASP A 203 11.98 1.72 11.68
C ASP A 203 10.64 1.39 11.03
N VAL A 204 9.54 1.40 11.79
CA VAL A 204 8.18 1.15 11.28
C VAL A 204 7.30 2.37 11.49
N MET A 205 6.59 2.77 10.44
CA MET A 205 5.53 3.77 10.47
C MET A 205 4.19 3.11 10.18
N THR A 206 3.22 3.33 11.06
CA THR A 206 1.81 3.03 10.83
C THR A 206 1.06 4.32 10.54
N LEU A 207 0.24 4.31 9.50
CA LEU A 207 -0.79 5.30 9.20
C LEU A 207 -2.16 4.61 9.31
#